data_AF-A0A9D2PPE6-F1
#
_entry.id   AF-A0A9D2PPE6-F1
#
_cell.length_a   1.000
_cell.length_b   1.000
_cell.length_c   1.000
_cell.angle_alpha   90.00
_cell.angle_beta   90.00
_cell.angle_gamma   90.00
#
_symmetry.space_group_name_H-M   'P 1'
#
loop_
_entity.id
_entity.type
_entity.pdbx_description
1 polymer ?
#
loop_
_entity_poly.entity_id
_entity_poly.type
_entity_poly.pdbx_seq_one_letter_code
_entity_poly.pdbx_strand_id
1 'polypeptide(L)'
;MDIDFHTHGKLAKKLPFSGVYTDWLLKEAKNAGLDAICLTEHFNTLQFERLYEYIQSRCQRDQDTLITREGLRIFAGMETDIAETGH
;
A
#
# COMPACT_ATOMS: atom_id res chain seq x y z
N MET A 1 -4.40 -13.92 12.62
CA MET A 1 -4.04 -12.69 11.92
C MET A 1 -4.38 -12.91 10.46
N ASP A 2 -5.27 -12.11 9.90
CA ASP A 2 -5.67 -12.17 8.49
C ASP A 2 -4.88 -11.14 7.69
N ILE A 3 -4.16 -11.58 6.65
CA ILE A 3 -3.17 -10.78 5.94
C ILE A 3 -3.29 -10.99 4.43
N ASP A 4 -3.39 -9.89 3.70
CA ASP A 4 -3.22 -9.87 2.25
C ASP A 4 -1.76 -9.55 1.90
N PHE A 5 -1.11 -10.44 1.14
CA PHE A 5 0.31 -10.33 0.80
C PHE A 5 0.58 -9.57 -0.50
N HIS A 6 -0.45 -9.16 -1.25
CA HIS A 6 -0.27 -8.46 -2.51
C HIS A 6 -1.33 -7.39 -2.71
N THR A 7 -0.98 -6.13 -2.43
CA THR A 7 -1.90 -4.99 -2.61
C THR A 7 -1.23 -3.80 -3.27
N HIS A 8 -2.04 -2.97 -3.95
CA HIS A 8 -1.61 -1.72 -4.57
C HIS A 8 -2.28 -0.52 -3.93
N GLY A 9 -1.54 0.57 -3.75
CA GLY A 9 -2.06 1.79 -3.12
C GLY A 9 -2.66 2.76 -4.14
N LYS A 10 -2.30 2.61 -5.41
CA LYS A 10 -2.84 3.34 -6.54
C LYS A 10 -3.86 2.52 -7.31
N LEU A 11 -4.84 3.22 -7.89
CA LEU A 11 -5.86 2.61 -8.73
C LEU A 11 -5.27 1.98 -10.01
N ALA A 12 -4.25 2.61 -10.60
CA ALA A 12 -3.54 2.06 -11.75
C ALA A 12 -2.14 2.65 -11.90
N LYS A 13 -1.24 1.87 -12.50
CA LYS A 13 0.18 2.18 -12.74
C LYS A 13 0.41 3.56 -13.40
N LYS A 14 -0.40 3.89 -14.41
CA LYS A 14 -0.27 5.12 -15.23
C LYS A 14 -1.17 6.29 -14.79
N LEU A 15 -1.98 6.12 -13.75
CA LEU A 15 -2.79 7.22 -13.20
C LEU A 15 -1.97 8.03 -12.19
N PRO A 16 -2.25 9.34 -12.02
CA PRO A 16 -1.68 10.12 -10.94
C PRO A 16 -2.05 9.54 -9.56
N PHE A 17 -1.19 9.78 -8.57
CA PHE A 17 -1.47 9.44 -7.18
C PHE A 17 -2.72 10.17 -6.66
N SER A 18 -3.57 9.44 -5.93
CA SER A 18 -4.79 9.98 -5.30
C SER A 18 -4.86 9.51 -3.85
N GLY A 19 -4.60 10.43 -2.90
CA GLY A 19 -4.69 10.13 -1.47
C GLY A 19 -6.10 9.68 -1.05
N VAL A 20 -7.15 10.24 -1.67
CA VAL A 20 -8.55 9.84 -1.40
C VAL A 20 -8.79 8.38 -1.74
N TYR A 21 -8.22 7.90 -2.85
CA TYR A 21 -8.35 6.49 -3.23
C TYR A 21 -7.56 5.59 -2.28
N THR A 22 -6.34 5.98 -1.91
CA THR A 22 -5.51 5.22 -0.97
C THR A 22 -6.18 5.13 0.41
N ASP A 23 -6.70 6.23 0.94
CA ASP A 23 -7.44 6.24 2.21
C ASP A 23 -8.67 5.32 2.16
N TRP A 24 -9.43 5.37 1.06
CA TRP A 24 -10.56 4.47 0.85
C TRP A 24 -10.13 3.00 0.84
N LEU A 25 -9.10 2.65 0.08
CA LEU A 25 -8.59 1.26 -0.02
C LEU A 25 -8.15 0.71 1.34
N LEU A 26 -7.38 1.48 2.11
CA LEU A 26 -6.92 1.07 3.44
C LEU A 26 -8.09 0.89 4.41
N LYS A 27 -9.10 1.77 4.34
CA LYS A 27 -10.30 1.66 5.16
C LYS A 27 -11.13 0.43 4.79
N GLU A 28 -11.29 0.14 3.50
CA GLU A 28 -12.03 -1.03 3.04
C GLU A 28 -11.32 -2.34 3.42
N ALA A 29 -9.99 -2.39 3.31
CA ALA A 29 -9.20 -3.53 3.80
C ALA A 29 -9.47 -3.81 5.29
N LYS A 30 -9.51 -2.75 6.12
CA LYS A 30 -9.85 -2.91 7.54
C LYS A 30 -11.30 -3.35 7.76
N ASN A 31 -12.26 -2.76 7.04
CA ASN A 31 -13.68 -3.10 7.11
C ASN A 31 -13.95 -4.55 6.67
N ALA A 32 -13.15 -5.07 5.74
CA ALA A 32 -13.22 -6.45 5.28
C ALA A 32 -12.71 -7.46 6.33
N GLY A 33 -12.12 -7.00 7.43
CA GLY A 33 -11.65 -7.83 8.53
C GLY A 33 -10.15 -8.12 8.52
N LEU A 34 -9.38 -7.52 7.60
CA LEU A 34 -7.93 -7.72 7.56
C LEU A 34 -7.24 -7.10 8.78
N ASP A 35 -6.26 -7.82 9.30
CA ASP A 35 -5.36 -7.33 10.36
C ASP A 35 -4.17 -6.59 9.76
N ALA A 36 -3.71 -7.00 8.57
CA ALA A 36 -2.59 -6.38 7.88
C ALA A 36 -2.66 -6.51 6.34
N ILE A 37 -1.90 -5.67 5.65
CA ILE A 37 -1.62 -5.79 4.22
C ILE A 37 -0.12 -5.64 3.94
N CYS A 38 0.36 -6.30 2.90
CA CYS A 38 1.61 -5.95 2.22
C CYS A 38 1.28 -4.99 1.07
N LEU A 39 1.76 -3.75 1.19
CA LEU A 39 1.62 -2.75 0.13
C LEU A 39 2.79 -2.86 -0.84
N THR A 40 2.58 -3.64 -1.89
CA THR A 40 3.56 -4.03 -2.92
C THR A 40 3.26 -3.28 -4.22
N GLU A 41 3.39 -1.96 -4.19
CA GLU A 41 3.12 -1.15 -5.38
C GLU A 41 4.10 -1.49 -6.52
N HIS A 42 3.66 -1.34 -7.78
CA HIS A 42 4.57 -1.52 -8.91
C HIS A 42 5.73 -0.52 -8.84
N PHE A 43 6.98 -1.01 -8.86
CA PHE A 43 8.18 -0.16 -8.72
C PHE A 43 8.25 0.98 -9.76
N ASN A 44 7.69 0.75 -10.94
CA ASN A 44 7.68 1.64 -12.10
C ASN A 44 6.32 2.34 -12.30
N THR A 45 5.50 2.42 -11.25
CA THR A 45 4.30 3.27 -11.23
C THR A 45 4.68 4.75 -11.24
N LEU A 46 3.83 5.60 -11.80
CA LEU A 46 4.02 7.05 -11.68
C LEU A 46 3.91 7.47 -10.21
N GLN A 47 4.81 8.35 -9.74
CA GLN A 47 4.74 8.91 -8.38
C GLN A 47 4.77 7.83 -7.28
N PHE A 48 5.58 6.78 -7.47
CA PHE A 48 5.79 5.71 -6.49
C PHE A 48 6.17 6.30 -5.12
N GLU A 49 7.17 7.19 -5.10
CA GLU A 49 7.65 7.88 -3.92
C GLU A 49 6.53 8.66 -3.21
N ARG A 50 5.65 9.30 -3.98
CA ARG A 50 4.57 10.11 -3.43
C ARG A 50 3.56 9.28 -2.64
N LEU A 51 3.29 8.04 -3.07
CA LEU A 51 2.43 7.11 -2.34
C LEU A 51 3.03 6.80 -0.95
N TYR A 52 4.30 6.41 -0.90
CA TYR A 52 4.94 6.03 0.36
C TYR A 52 5.18 7.22 1.29
N GLU A 53 5.50 8.40 0.75
CA GLU A 53 5.55 9.65 1.52
C GLU A 53 4.18 9.95 2.15
N TYR A 54 3.11 9.81 1.38
CA TYR A 54 1.75 10.06 1.86
C TYR A 54 1.38 9.12 3.00
N ILE A 55 1.63 7.81 2.84
CA ILE A 55 1.33 6.81 3.88
C ILE A 55 2.17 7.06 5.13
N GLN A 56 3.47 7.33 4.99
CA GLN A 56 4.34 7.67 6.12
C GLN A 56 3.88 8.93 6.86
N SER A 57 3.32 9.92 6.15
CA SER A 57 2.79 11.14 6.77
C SER A 57 1.47 10.95 7.53
N ARG A 58 0.75 9.85 7.27
CA ARG A 58 -0.60 9.59 7.81
C ARG A 58 -0.65 8.45 8.82
N CYS A 59 0.31 7.54 8.79
CA CYS A 59 0.35 6.36 9.64
C CYS A 59 1.35 6.52 10.78
N GLN A 60 1.11 5.79 11.87
CA GLN A 60 2.07 5.67 12.95
C GLN A 60 3.07 4.57 12.61
N ARG A 61 4.37 4.83 12.80
CA ARG A 61 5.39 3.79 12.64
C ARG A 61 5.41 2.86 13.86
N ASP A 62 5.45 1.56 13.59
CA ASP A 62 5.62 0.48 14.57
C ASP A 62 6.68 -0.49 14.05
N GLN A 63 7.92 -0.33 14.54
CA GLN A 63 9.11 -1.05 14.07
C GLN A 63 9.27 -0.93 12.54
N ASP A 64 9.18 -2.06 11.83
CA ASP A 64 9.31 -2.16 10.37
C ASP A 64 7.97 -2.00 9.64
N THR A 65 6.90 -1.66 10.35
CA THR A 65 5.55 -1.52 9.81
C THR A 65 4.97 -0.13 10.06
N LEU A 66 3.88 0.17 9.37
CA LEU A 66 3.05 1.36 9.58
C LEU A 66 1.67 0.92 10.05
N ILE A 67 1.03 1.69 10.92
CA ILE A 67 -0.31 1.43 11.44
C ILE A 67 -1.21 2.60 11.08
N THR A 68 -2.31 2.31 10.39
CA THR A 68 -3.33 3.32 10.06
C THR A 68 -4.07 3.75 11.33
N ARG A 69 -4.80 4.88 11.25
CA ARG A 69 -5.62 5.35 12.37
C ARG A 69 -6.69 4.32 12.78
N GLU A 70 -7.16 3.53 11.83
CA GLU A 70 -8.16 2.46 12.00
C GLU A 70 -7.54 1.14 12.49
N GLY A 71 -6.22 1.10 12.69
CA GLY A 71 -5.50 -0.06 13.23
C GLY A 71 -5.18 -1.15 12.19
N LEU A 72 -5.19 -0.83 10.90
CA LEU A 72 -4.65 -1.72 9.87
C LEU A 72 -3.12 -1.61 9.86
N ARG A 73 -2.43 -2.76 9.89
CA ARG A 73 -0.97 -2.80 9.76
C ARG A 73 -0.56 -2.88 8.29
N ILE A 74 0.45 -2.13 7.91
CA ILE A 74 0.99 -2.05 6.56
C ILE A 74 2.45 -2.47 6.59
N PHE A 75 2.77 -3.52 5.84
CA PHE A 75 4.13 -3.89 5.47
C PHE A 75 4.45 -3.20 4.15
N ALA A 76 5.42 -2.29 4.14
CA ALA A 76 5.84 -1.64 2.91
C ALA A 76 6.70 -2.60 2.08
N GLY A 77 6.31 -2.82 0.82
CA GLY A 77 7.06 -3.64 -0.13
C GLY A 77 7.06 -2.98 -1.51
N MET A 78 7.47 -3.73 -2.53
CA MET A 78 7.48 -3.27 -3.92
C MET A 78 7.36 -4.48 -4.83
N GLU A 79 6.42 -4.44 -5.77
CA GLU A 79 6.30 -5.43 -6.83
C GLU A 79 7.28 -5.07 -7.95
N THR A 80 8.13 -6.01 -8.33
CA THR A 80 9.28 -5.78 -9.21
C THR A 80 9.17 -6.61 -10.47
N ASP A 81 9.02 -5.96 -11.63
CA ASP A 81 9.01 -6.66 -12.91
C ASP A 81 10.39 -7.30 -13.18
N ILE A 82 10.42 -8.58 -13.54
CA ILE A 82 11.63 -9.28 -14.01
C ILE A 82 11.76 -9.21 -15.54
N ALA A 83 12.99 -9.38 -16.04
CA ALA A 83 13.35 -9.18 -17.45
C ALA A 83 12.48 -9.96 -18.46
N GLU A 84 11.95 -11.12 -18.07
CA GLU A 84 11.17 -12.00 -18.95
C GLU A 84 9.65 -11.99 -18.67
N THR A 85 9.11 -10.83 -18.27
CA THR A 85 7.65 -10.64 -18.08
C THR A 85 7.06 -11.51 -16.96
N GLY A 86 7.59 -11.32 -15.75
CA GLY A 86 7.01 -11.80 -14.50
C GLY A 86 7.00 -10.70 -13.45
N HIS A 87 6.11 -10.80 -12.46
CA HIS A 87 5.99 -9.89 -11.34
C HIS A 87 6.09 -10.67 -10.02
#